data_AF-A0AAU4FBC0-F1
#
_entry.id   AF-A0AAU4FBC0-F1
#
_cell.length_a   1.000
_cell.length_b   1.000
_cell.length_c   1.000
_cell.angle_alpha   90.00
_cell.angle_beta   90.00
_cell.angle_gamma   90.00
#
_symmetry.space_group_name_H-M   'P 1'
#
loop_
_entity.id
_entity.type
_entity.pdbx_description
1 polymer ?
#
loop_
_entity_poly.entity_id
_entity_poly.type
_entity_poly.pdbx_seq_one_letter_code
_entity_poly.pdbx_strand_id
1 'polypeptide(L)'
;MSVKHTLFAVAAAASVALAGAPAAVAAPATTTVHHTTQSMASLFGTTAAPAAPATIGDTYPAKWRNIPQDSVVDDWNMYNRECVSWNAYNIARHGKSANNYGDAKYWDDNARNHGFRVDNTPTTGATAQTDAGQYGHVAIVDSVNGNQVTVEDYNWDGTGHYLRHTVNKNDFRYIHFYG
;
A
#
# COMPACT_ATOMS: atom_id res chain seq x y z
N MET A 1 13.65 50.49 73.13
CA MET A 1 14.51 49.43 73.70
C MET A 1 15.00 48.56 72.56
N SER A 2 16.31 48.61 72.29
CA SER A 2 16.97 47.86 71.22
C SER A 2 17.76 46.73 71.87
N VAL A 3 17.59 45.50 71.41
CA VAL A 3 18.42 44.35 71.80
C VAL A 3 18.79 43.57 70.54
N LYS A 4 20.09 43.44 70.32
CA LYS A 4 20.76 42.65 69.28
C LYS A 4 20.63 41.15 69.56
N HIS A 5 20.95 40.33 68.56
CA HIS A 5 21.72 39.05 68.57
C HIS A 5 21.17 38.17 67.44
N THR A 6 21.86 38.02 66.31
CA THR A 6 23.00 37.12 66.01
C THR A 6 22.51 35.95 65.16
N LEU A 7 23.17 35.77 64.01
CA LEU A 7 22.93 34.76 62.98
C LEU A 7 23.04 33.33 63.50
N PHE A 8 22.26 32.43 62.90
CA PHE A 8 22.71 31.08 62.57
C PHE A 8 22.50 30.82 61.09
N ALA A 9 23.59 30.44 60.42
CA ALA A 9 23.59 29.95 59.06
C ALA A 9 23.14 28.48 59.04
N VAL A 10 22.34 28.11 58.04
CA VAL A 10 22.36 26.76 57.47
C VAL A 10 22.23 26.92 55.96
N ALA A 11 23.33 26.65 55.26
CA ALA A 11 23.34 26.48 53.82
C ALA A 11 22.64 25.15 53.50
N ALA A 12 21.52 25.21 52.78
CA ALA A 12 20.92 24.05 52.13
C ALA A 12 21.12 24.20 50.63
N ALA A 13 22.12 23.49 50.10
CA ALA A 13 22.20 23.22 48.67
C ALA A 13 21.06 22.24 48.31
N ALA A 14 20.11 22.69 47.51
CA ALA A 14 19.09 21.84 46.91
C ALA A 14 19.17 21.97 45.39
N SER A 15 19.47 20.84 44.77
CA SER A 15 19.79 20.63 43.37
C SER A 15 18.68 21.08 42.43
N VAL A 16 19.05 21.71 41.32
CA VAL A 16 18.17 21.94 40.17
C VAL A 16 17.77 20.58 39.58
N ALA A 17 16.52 20.18 39.77
CA ALA A 17 15.94 19.06 39.04
C ALA A 17 15.65 19.52 37.60
N LEU A 18 16.37 18.97 36.63
CA LEU A 18 15.95 19.03 35.22
C LEU A 18 14.64 18.24 35.12
N ALA A 19 13.56 18.93 34.72
CA ALA A 19 12.31 18.31 34.34
C ALA A 19 12.56 17.36 33.15
N GLY A 20 12.51 16.04 33.40
CA GLY A 20 12.40 15.05 32.34
C GLY A 20 11.04 15.18 31.68
N ALA A 21 11.02 15.46 30.37
CA ALA A 21 9.82 15.34 29.57
C ALA A 21 9.27 13.91 29.69
N PRO A 22 7.95 13.70 29.83
CA PRO A 22 7.40 12.35 29.85
C PRO A 22 7.67 11.70 28.49
N ALA A 23 8.44 10.62 28.50
CA ALA A 23 8.51 9.70 27.37
C ALA A 23 7.07 9.28 27.04
N ALA A 24 6.64 9.58 25.82
CA ALA A 24 5.38 9.09 25.30
C ALA A 24 5.43 7.56 25.35
N VAL A 25 4.67 6.98 26.27
CA VAL A 25 4.42 5.54 26.32
C VAL A 25 3.71 5.20 25.01
N ALA A 26 4.44 4.56 24.10
CA ALA A 26 3.86 3.98 22.89
C ALA A 26 2.74 3.03 23.32
N ALA A 27 1.53 3.27 22.82
CA ALA A 27 0.41 2.39 23.03
C ALA A 27 0.75 0.98 22.51
N PRO A 28 0.30 -0.10 23.18
CA PRO A 28 0.56 -1.45 22.72
C PRO A 28 -0.04 -1.64 21.32
N ALA A 29 0.79 -2.10 20.38
CA ALA A 29 0.36 -2.45 19.03
C ALA A 29 -0.79 -3.47 19.12
N THR A 30 -1.97 -3.06 18.67
CA THR A 30 -3.11 -3.96 18.56
C THR A 30 -2.77 -4.96 17.46
N THR A 31 -2.44 -6.19 17.86
CA THR A 31 -2.28 -7.29 16.91
C THR A 31 -3.68 -7.68 16.44
N THR A 32 -4.14 -7.05 15.37
CA THR A 32 -5.24 -7.57 14.57
C THR A 32 -4.76 -8.87 13.96
N VAL A 33 -5.36 -9.99 14.37
CA VAL A 33 -5.14 -11.28 13.71
C VAL A 33 -5.79 -11.20 12.33
N HIS A 34 -5.01 -10.82 11.30
CA HIS A 34 -5.35 -11.10 9.92
C HIS A 34 -5.25 -12.60 9.72
N HIS A 35 -6.27 -13.20 9.11
CA HIS A 35 -6.26 -14.61 8.72
C HIS A 35 -4.97 -14.90 7.94
N THR A 36 -4.30 -16.00 8.27
CA THR A 36 -2.92 -16.36 7.89
C THR A 36 -2.75 -16.64 6.39
N THR A 37 -2.89 -15.61 5.57
CA THR A 37 -2.42 -15.59 4.19
C THR A 37 -1.25 -14.61 4.13
N GLN A 38 -0.09 -15.09 3.67
CA GLN A 38 1.09 -14.25 3.48
C GLN A 38 0.77 -13.10 2.52
N SER A 39 1.06 -11.85 2.92
CA SER A 39 0.90 -10.69 2.05
C SER A 39 1.91 -10.70 0.91
N MET A 40 1.64 -9.99 -0.18
CA MET A 40 2.59 -9.93 -1.30
C MET A 40 3.89 -9.25 -0.89
N ALA A 41 3.81 -8.24 0.00
CA ALA A 41 4.97 -7.64 0.64
C ALA A 41 5.88 -8.68 1.35
N SER A 42 5.30 -9.71 1.97
CA SER A 42 6.08 -10.77 2.62
C SER A 42 6.71 -11.76 1.64
N LEU A 43 6.10 -11.96 0.46
CA LEU A 43 6.60 -12.86 -0.58
C LEU A 43 7.70 -12.22 -1.44
N PHE A 44 7.54 -10.93 -1.78
CA PHE A 44 8.39 -10.23 -2.76
C PHE A 44 9.22 -9.10 -2.15
N GLY A 45 9.02 -8.77 -0.88
CA GLY A 45 9.58 -7.58 -0.25
C GLY A 45 8.81 -6.31 -0.63
N THR A 46 9.27 -5.15 -0.18
CA THR A 46 8.66 -3.86 -0.55
C THR A 46 9.72 -2.77 -0.55
N THR A 47 9.87 -2.10 -1.69
CA THR A 47 10.65 -0.87 -1.79
C THR A 47 9.73 0.26 -2.24
N ALA A 48 9.23 1.04 -1.27
CA ALA A 48 8.35 2.16 -1.56
C ALA A 48 9.05 3.18 -2.47
N ALA A 49 8.31 3.74 -3.42
CA ALA A 49 8.83 4.67 -4.40
C ALA A 49 8.08 6.02 -4.33
N PRO A 50 8.78 7.16 -4.19
CA PRO A 50 8.15 8.47 -4.07
C PRO A 50 7.44 8.86 -5.36
N ALA A 51 6.31 9.57 -5.28
CA ALA A 51 5.54 9.99 -6.44
C ALA A 51 6.41 10.70 -7.51
N ALA A 52 6.12 10.40 -8.78
CA ALA A 52 6.79 10.97 -9.95
C ALA A 52 5.74 11.68 -10.85
N PRO A 53 6.15 12.50 -11.84
CA PRO A 53 5.21 13.25 -12.67
C PRO A 53 4.17 12.41 -13.43
N ALA A 54 4.46 11.14 -13.73
CA ALA A 54 3.55 10.22 -14.44
C ALA A 54 2.71 9.34 -13.49
N THR A 55 2.90 9.46 -12.19
CA THR A 55 2.17 8.70 -11.17
C THR A 55 0.69 9.04 -11.20
N ILE A 56 -0.16 8.01 -11.23
CA ILE A 56 -1.62 8.17 -11.16
C ILE A 56 -1.98 8.74 -9.78
N GLY A 57 -1.36 8.21 -8.73
CA GLY A 57 -1.64 8.51 -7.34
C GLY A 57 -2.93 7.86 -6.86
N ASP A 58 -3.20 7.95 -5.56
CA ASP A 58 -4.43 7.43 -4.98
C ASP A 58 -5.66 8.25 -5.44
N THR A 59 -6.16 7.87 -6.62
CA THR A 59 -7.36 8.42 -7.24
C THR A 59 -8.56 7.49 -7.08
N TYR A 60 -8.45 6.45 -6.24
CA TYR A 60 -9.50 5.47 -6.02
C TYR A 60 -10.71 6.18 -5.41
N PRO A 61 -11.95 5.99 -5.92
CA PRO A 61 -13.06 6.82 -5.49
C PRO A 61 -13.30 6.78 -3.97
N ALA A 62 -13.55 7.95 -3.39
CA ALA A 62 -13.76 8.13 -1.95
C ALA A 62 -14.80 7.17 -1.37
N LYS A 63 -15.86 6.86 -2.14
CA LYS A 63 -16.92 5.92 -1.75
C LYS A 63 -16.41 4.49 -1.43
N TRP A 64 -15.25 4.12 -1.94
CA TRP A 64 -14.66 2.79 -1.74
C TRP A 64 -13.35 2.80 -0.95
N ARG A 65 -12.50 3.84 -1.10
CA ARG A 65 -11.25 3.91 -0.35
C ARG A 65 -11.40 4.32 1.13
N ASN A 66 -12.46 5.08 1.47
CA ASN A 66 -12.65 5.62 2.83
C ASN A 66 -13.50 4.72 3.74
N ILE A 67 -13.88 3.53 3.27
CA ILE A 67 -14.64 2.55 4.04
C ILE A 67 -13.75 1.32 4.34
N PRO A 68 -14.12 0.46 5.30
CA PRO A 68 -13.33 -0.72 5.60
C PRO A 68 -13.09 -1.59 4.35
N GLN A 69 -11.93 -2.20 4.27
CA GLN A 69 -11.61 -3.21 3.25
C GLN A 69 -12.66 -4.33 3.28
N ASP A 70 -12.98 -4.89 2.11
CA ASP A 70 -13.94 -6.00 1.95
C ASP A 70 -15.34 -5.74 2.51
N SER A 71 -15.73 -4.48 2.70
CA SER A 71 -17.05 -4.14 3.26
C SER A 71 -18.15 -4.02 2.21
N VAL A 72 -17.77 -3.76 0.95
CA VAL A 72 -18.70 -3.66 -0.17
C VAL A 72 -18.10 -4.23 -1.45
N VAL A 73 -18.99 -4.57 -2.39
CA VAL A 73 -18.64 -4.86 -3.77
C VAL A 73 -18.73 -3.55 -4.58
N ASP A 74 -17.73 -3.30 -5.42
CA ASP A 74 -17.65 -2.11 -6.27
C ASP A 74 -18.38 -2.26 -7.61
N ASP A 75 -18.28 -1.25 -8.47
CA ASP A 75 -18.97 -1.21 -9.78
C ASP A 75 -18.39 -2.25 -10.79
N TRP A 76 -17.25 -2.89 -10.47
CA TRP A 76 -16.57 -3.90 -11.29
C TRP A 76 -16.76 -5.33 -10.76
N ASN A 77 -17.61 -5.50 -9.75
CA ASN A 77 -17.88 -6.74 -9.04
C ASN A 77 -16.65 -7.28 -8.29
N MET A 78 -15.86 -6.38 -7.69
CA MET A 78 -14.71 -6.68 -6.86
C MET A 78 -14.91 -6.13 -5.45
N TYR A 79 -14.32 -6.77 -4.44
CA TYR A 79 -14.31 -6.21 -3.09
C TYR A 79 -13.47 -4.93 -3.03
N ASN A 80 -13.98 -3.92 -2.31
CA ASN A 80 -13.33 -2.62 -2.24
C ASN A 80 -11.97 -2.70 -1.55
N ARG A 81 -11.04 -1.82 -1.97
CA ARG A 81 -9.66 -1.72 -1.47
C ARG A 81 -8.77 -2.92 -1.76
N GLU A 82 -9.19 -3.82 -2.64
CA GLU A 82 -8.37 -4.89 -3.19
C GLU A 82 -7.60 -4.46 -4.44
N CYS A 83 -6.51 -5.17 -4.74
CA CYS A 83 -5.67 -4.90 -5.91
C CYS A 83 -6.44 -5.01 -7.24
N VAL A 84 -7.36 -5.98 -7.32
CA VAL A 84 -8.25 -6.22 -8.47
C VAL A 84 -9.25 -5.09 -8.67
N SER A 85 -9.79 -4.53 -7.57
CA SER A 85 -10.71 -3.39 -7.59
C SER A 85 -10.02 -2.12 -8.09
N TRP A 86 -8.82 -1.84 -7.57
CA TRP A 86 -7.98 -0.73 -8.00
C TRP A 86 -7.63 -0.81 -9.49
N ASN A 87 -7.23 -1.99 -9.99
CA ASN A 87 -6.91 -2.17 -11.41
C ASN A 87 -8.15 -2.01 -12.28
N ALA A 88 -9.28 -2.63 -11.93
CA ALA A 88 -10.51 -2.55 -12.71
C ALA A 88 -11.02 -1.10 -12.84
N TYR A 89 -10.92 -0.32 -11.75
CA TYR A 89 -11.18 1.12 -11.76
C TYR A 89 -10.35 1.87 -12.80
N ASN A 90 -9.03 1.68 -12.77
CA ASN A 90 -8.13 2.37 -13.69
C ASN A 90 -8.39 1.93 -15.14
N ILE A 91 -8.57 0.64 -15.40
CA ILE A 91 -8.91 0.08 -16.72
C ILE A 91 -10.20 0.70 -17.28
N ALA A 92 -11.25 0.82 -16.46
CA ALA A 92 -12.53 1.37 -16.86
C ALA A 92 -12.49 2.84 -17.25
N ARG A 93 -11.63 3.64 -16.60
CA ARG A 93 -11.45 5.06 -16.95
C ARG A 93 -10.86 5.28 -18.33
N HIS A 94 -10.25 4.25 -18.92
CA HIS A 94 -9.72 4.26 -20.29
C HIS A 94 -10.64 3.53 -21.28
N GLY A 95 -11.90 3.26 -20.91
CA GLY A 95 -12.90 2.65 -21.80
C GLY A 95 -12.69 1.16 -22.06
N LYS A 96 -11.93 0.47 -21.19
CA LYS A 96 -11.75 -0.99 -21.20
C LYS A 96 -12.45 -1.61 -19.99
N SER A 97 -12.48 -2.94 -19.91
CA SER A 97 -13.14 -3.64 -18.79
C SER A 97 -12.37 -4.89 -18.40
N ALA A 98 -12.26 -5.09 -17.09
CA ALA A 98 -11.81 -6.33 -16.44
C ALA A 98 -12.86 -6.80 -15.40
N ASN A 99 -14.13 -6.46 -15.63
CA ASN A 99 -15.22 -6.80 -14.71
C ASN A 99 -15.32 -8.31 -14.58
N ASN A 100 -15.57 -8.80 -13.36
CA ASN A 100 -15.72 -10.24 -13.09
C ASN A 100 -14.51 -11.11 -13.43
N TYR A 101 -13.30 -10.55 -13.57
CA TYR A 101 -12.09 -11.36 -13.76
C TYR A 101 -11.72 -12.18 -12.51
N GLY A 102 -12.37 -11.93 -11.37
CA GLY A 102 -12.15 -12.64 -10.11
C GLY A 102 -10.77 -12.35 -9.51
N ASP A 103 -10.23 -13.35 -8.82
CA ASP A 103 -8.90 -13.31 -8.21
C ASP A 103 -7.82 -12.97 -9.25
N ALA A 104 -6.82 -12.18 -8.82
CA ALA A 104 -5.73 -11.73 -9.66
C ALA A 104 -4.99 -12.85 -10.41
N LYS A 105 -4.84 -14.04 -9.82
CA LYS A 105 -4.19 -15.22 -10.44
C LYS A 105 -4.88 -15.75 -11.71
N TYR A 106 -6.12 -15.33 -11.99
CA TYR A 106 -6.85 -15.70 -13.21
C TYR A 106 -6.87 -14.58 -14.26
N TRP A 107 -6.34 -13.40 -13.93
CA TRP A 107 -6.47 -12.23 -14.80
C TRP A 107 -5.72 -12.39 -16.11
N ASP A 108 -4.60 -13.09 -16.12
CA ASP A 108 -3.82 -13.30 -17.33
C ASP A 108 -4.57 -14.23 -18.31
N ASP A 109 -5.13 -15.33 -17.83
CA ASP A 109 -5.98 -16.22 -18.62
C ASP A 109 -7.27 -15.55 -19.10
N ASN A 110 -7.95 -14.81 -18.21
CA ASN A 110 -9.15 -14.06 -18.57
C ASN A 110 -8.84 -12.97 -19.60
N ALA A 111 -7.71 -12.26 -19.47
CA ALA A 111 -7.30 -11.25 -20.43
C ALA A 111 -6.99 -11.86 -21.81
N ARG A 112 -6.27 -12.99 -21.86
CA ARG A 112 -6.03 -13.73 -23.11
C ARG A 112 -7.32 -14.18 -23.76
N ASN A 113 -8.27 -14.70 -22.99
CA ASN A 113 -9.58 -15.13 -23.49
C ASN A 113 -10.40 -13.97 -24.07
N HIS A 114 -10.21 -12.75 -23.56
CA HIS A 114 -10.81 -11.53 -24.11
C HIS A 114 -9.97 -10.86 -25.20
N GLY A 115 -8.88 -11.49 -25.66
CA GLY A 115 -8.07 -11.04 -26.80
C GLY A 115 -7.03 -9.98 -26.46
N PHE A 116 -6.75 -9.74 -25.18
CA PHE A 116 -5.67 -8.83 -24.77
C PHE A 116 -4.31 -9.51 -24.86
N ARG A 117 -3.28 -8.74 -25.23
CA ARG A 117 -1.90 -9.23 -25.20
C ARG A 117 -1.48 -9.44 -23.75
N VAL A 118 -0.90 -10.61 -23.49
CA VAL A 118 -0.26 -10.93 -22.21
C VAL A 118 1.13 -11.49 -22.49
N ASP A 119 2.16 -10.82 -21.98
CA ASP A 119 3.56 -11.17 -22.23
C ASP A 119 4.47 -10.81 -21.03
N ASN A 120 5.78 -10.92 -21.21
CA ASN A 120 6.78 -10.59 -20.16
C ASN A 120 7.44 -9.21 -20.38
N THR A 121 6.81 -8.33 -21.18
CA THR A 121 7.36 -7.01 -21.50
C THR A 121 6.57 -5.92 -20.76
N PRO A 122 7.13 -5.34 -19.69
CA PRO A 122 6.47 -4.24 -19.00
C PRO A 122 6.43 -2.99 -19.87
N THR A 123 5.29 -2.31 -19.87
CA THR A 123 5.13 -0.96 -20.41
C THR A 123 4.32 -0.13 -19.42
N THR A 124 4.58 1.18 -19.33
CA THR A 124 3.75 2.09 -18.53
C THR A 124 2.26 1.93 -18.89
N GLY A 125 1.42 1.85 -17.87
CA GLY A 125 -0.02 1.62 -17.97
C GLY A 125 -0.44 0.15 -18.11
N ALA A 126 0.47 -0.79 -18.38
CA ALA A 126 0.13 -2.21 -18.35
C ALA A 126 -0.24 -2.65 -16.93
N THR A 127 -1.01 -3.73 -16.81
CA THR A 127 -1.23 -4.40 -15.52
C THR A 127 -0.14 -5.45 -15.31
N ALA A 128 0.72 -5.25 -14.32
CA ALA A 128 1.61 -6.28 -13.80
C ALA A 128 0.78 -7.30 -13.02
N GLN A 129 0.88 -8.58 -13.35
CA GLN A 129 0.08 -9.66 -12.77
C GLN A 129 0.98 -10.84 -12.35
N THR A 130 0.69 -11.44 -11.21
CA THR A 130 1.33 -12.69 -10.75
C THR A 130 0.29 -13.65 -10.18
N ASP A 131 0.55 -14.96 -10.30
CA ASP A 131 -0.29 -16.02 -9.71
C ASP A 131 0.20 -16.39 -8.30
N ALA A 132 1.31 -15.79 -7.86
CA ALA A 132 1.93 -16.11 -6.58
C ALA A 132 1.02 -15.77 -5.40
N GLY A 133 1.08 -16.61 -4.37
CA GLY A 133 0.20 -16.53 -3.21
C GLY A 133 -1.21 -17.04 -3.49
N GLN A 134 -2.11 -16.84 -2.53
CA GLN A 134 -3.42 -17.49 -2.55
C GLN A 134 -4.35 -16.96 -3.66
N TYR A 135 -4.31 -15.65 -3.89
CA TYR A 135 -5.20 -14.95 -4.82
C TYR A 135 -4.48 -14.36 -6.04
N GLY A 136 -3.13 -14.46 -6.10
CA GLY A 136 -2.33 -13.67 -7.03
C GLY A 136 -2.28 -12.19 -6.64
N HIS A 137 -1.71 -11.37 -7.51
CA HIS A 137 -1.74 -9.91 -7.36
C HIS A 137 -1.73 -9.18 -8.70
N VAL A 138 -2.35 -8.01 -8.74
CA VAL A 138 -2.30 -7.10 -9.89
C VAL A 138 -1.95 -5.68 -9.48
N ALA A 139 -1.13 -5.01 -10.29
CA ALA A 139 -0.70 -3.63 -10.07
C ALA A 139 -0.61 -2.89 -11.41
N ILE A 140 -0.84 -1.57 -11.41
CA ILE A 140 -0.66 -0.76 -12.62
C ILE A 140 0.82 -0.36 -12.71
N VAL A 141 1.44 -0.56 -13.87
CA VAL A 141 2.82 -0.13 -14.12
C VAL A 141 2.88 1.39 -14.25
N ASP A 142 3.55 2.06 -13.31
CA ASP A 142 3.87 3.50 -13.38
C ASP A 142 5.07 3.73 -14.30
N SER A 143 6.17 3.00 -14.10
CA SER A 143 7.39 3.17 -14.88
C SER A 143 8.28 1.92 -14.90
N VAL A 144 9.16 1.85 -15.91
CA VAL A 144 10.07 0.72 -16.14
C VAL A 144 11.51 1.22 -16.18
N ASN A 145 12.37 0.65 -15.33
CA ASN A 145 13.79 0.96 -15.29
C ASN A 145 14.62 -0.33 -15.24
N GLY A 146 14.99 -0.82 -16.42
CA GLY A 146 15.73 -2.07 -16.57
C GLY A 146 14.94 -3.27 -16.07
N ASN A 147 15.40 -3.90 -14.99
CA ASN A 147 14.72 -5.04 -14.35
C ASN A 147 13.79 -4.63 -13.20
N GLN A 148 13.72 -3.34 -12.88
CA GLN A 148 12.84 -2.81 -11.84
C GLN A 148 11.63 -2.16 -12.50
N VAL A 149 10.45 -2.52 -12.01
CA VAL A 149 9.18 -1.95 -12.45
C VAL A 149 8.56 -1.26 -11.25
N THR A 150 8.33 0.05 -11.36
CA THR A 150 7.57 0.77 -10.35
C THR A 150 6.10 0.64 -10.69
N VAL A 151 5.32 0.24 -9.69
CA VAL A 151 3.90 -0.07 -9.81
C VAL A 151 3.08 0.67 -8.76
N GLU A 152 1.79 0.83 -9.06
CA GLU A 152 0.77 1.41 -8.19
C GLU A 152 -0.33 0.38 -7.95
N ASP A 153 -0.58 0.04 -6.70
CA ASP A 153 -1.60 -0.94 -6.31
C ASP A 153 -2.29 -0.60 -4.99
N TYR A 154 -3.25 -1.45 -4.63
CA TYR A 154 -3.89 -1.48 -3.32
C TYR A 154 -3.62 -2.85 -2.69
N ASN A 155 -3.56 -2.88 -1.36
CA ASN A 155 -3.51 -4.11 -0.56
C ASN A 155 -2.26 -4.98 -0.76
N TRP A 156 -1.15 -4.42 -1.25
CA TRP A 156 0.11 -5.16 -1.40
C TRP A 156 0.61 -5.80 -0.10
N ASP A 157 0.49 -5.08 1.00
CA ASP A 157 0.92 -5.52 2.34
C ASP A 157 -0.20 -6.18 3.16
N GLY A 158 -1.41 -6.31 2.61
CA GLY A 158 -2.57 -6.87 3.30
C GLY A 158 -3.38 -5.88 4.15
N THR A 159 -3.09 -4.57 4.05
CA THR A 159 -3.78 -3.52 4.84
C THR A 159 -4.90 -2.80 4.10
N GLY A 160 -5.15 -3.14 2.83
CA GLY A 160 -6.12 -2.48 1.97
C GLY A 160 -5.73 -1.04 1.61
N HIS A 161 -4.46 -0.65 1.71
CA HIS A 161 -4.03 0.71 1.39
C HIS A 161 -3.35 0.81 0.03
N TYR A 162 -3.44 2.00 -0.56
CA TYR A 162 -2.69 2.36 -1.76
C TYR A 162 -1.18 2.31 -1.47
N LEU A 163 -0.43 1.76 -2.41
CA LEU A 163 1.02 1.80 -2.37
C LEU A 163 1.59 2.04 -3.78
N ARG A 164 2.66 2.83 -3.82
CA ARG A 164 3.57 2.91 -4.96
C ARG A 164 4.92 2.35 -4.58
N HIS A 165 5.36 1.31 -5.27
CA HIS A 165 6.57 0.56 -4.91
C HIS A 165 7.20 -0.10 -6.13
N THR A 166 8.41 -0.63 -5.95
CA THR A 166 9.16 -1.29 -7.02
C THR A 166 9.17 -2.81 -6.84
N VAL A 167 8.91 -3.52 -7.93
CA VAL A 167 9.00 -4.98 -8.05
C VAL A 167 10.02 -5.39 -9.10
N ASN A 168 10.47 -6.65 -9.06
CA ASN A 168 11.30 -7.22 -10.13
C ASN A 168 10.43 -7.59 -11.32
N LYS A 169 10.85 -7.19 -12.53
CA LYS A 169 10.08 -7.44 -13.74
C LYS A 169 9.78 -8.93 -13.99
N ASN A 170 10.66 -9.82 -13.52
CA ASN A 170 10.58 -11.24 -13.83
C ASN A 170 9.62 -12.00 -12.90
N ASP A 171 9.11 -11.35 -11.85
CA ASP A 171 8.14 -11.94 -10.91
C ASP A 171 6.69 -11.82 -11.42
N PHE A 172 6.49 -11.08 -12.52
CA PHE A 172 5.19 -10.72 -13.07
C PHE A 172 5.14 -10.96 -14.58
N ARG A 173 3.93 -11.15 -15.09
CA ARG A 173 3.58 -10.97 -16.50
C ARG A 173 2.78 -9.68 -16.66
N TYR A 174 2.64 -9.21 -17.88
CA TYR A 174 2.08 -7.91 -18.19
C TYR A 174 0.90 -8.05 -19.13
N ILE A 175 -0.24 -7.55 -18.67
CA ILE A 175 -1.49 -7.52 -19.41
C ILE A 175 -1.65 -6.13 -20.03
N HIS A 176 -1.82 -6.10 -21.35
CA HIS A 176 -1.88 -4.87 -22.14
C HIS A 176 -3.33 -4.57 -22.54
N PHE A 177 -4.05 -3.86 -21.68
CA PHE A 177 -5.42 -3.42 -21.97
C PHE A 177 -5.48 -2.29 -23.01
N TYR A 178 -4.38 -1.55 -23.15
CA TYR A 178 -4.23 -0.43 -24.08
C TYR A 178 -3.23 -0.83 -25.18
N GLY A 179 -3.55 -0.48 -26.43
CA GLY A 179 -2.74 -0.76 -27.61
C GLY A 179 -1.59 0.22 -27.79
#